data_AF-A0A4D5R9Z4-F1
#
_entry.id   AF-A0A4D5R9Z4-F1
#
_cell.length_a   1.000
_cell.length_b   1.000
_cell.length_c   1.000
_cell.angle_alpha   90.00
_cell.angle_beta   90.00
_cell.angle_gamma   90.00
#
_symmetry.space_group_name_H-M   'P 1'
#
loop_
_entity.id
_entity.type
_entity.pdbx_description
1 polymer ?
#
loop_
_entity_poly.entity_id
_entity_poly.type
_entity_poly.pdbx_seq_one_letter_code
_entity_poly.pdbx_strand_id
1 'polypeptide(L)' 'MKSFIFFFLLATFIVMAFTYKEEISVEPIRHIKKNPSESECVQHCANSFTSGDASKIQKAENFEDFYCNCHIIVE' A
#
# COMPACT_ATOMS: atom_id res chain seq x y z
N MET A 1 -28.66 -1.92 33.87
CA MET A 1 -27.88 -0.74 33.43
C MET A 1 -26.36 -0.89 33.53
N LYS A 2 -25.79 -1.76 34.38
CA LYS A 2 -24.33 -1.93 34.49
C LYS A 2 -23.70 -2.84 33.41
N SER A 3 -24.42 -3.82 32.87
CA SER A 3 -23.87 -4.76 31.85
C SER A 3 -23.73 -4.18 30.45
N PHE A 4 -24.48 -3.13 30.09
CA PHE A 4 -24.36 -2.48 28.78
C PHE A 4 -23.07 -1.68 28.63
N ILE A 5 -22.49 -1.23 29.75
CA ILE A 5 -21.27 -0.40 29.77
C ILE A 5 -20.04 -1.24 29.39
N PHE A 6 -19.99 -2.50 29.84
CA PHE A 6 -18.88 -3.41 29.49
C PHE A 6 -18.86 -3.77 28.01
N PHE A 7 -20.04 -3.87 27.36
CA PHE A 7 -20.13 -4.17 25.93
C PHE A 7 -19.61 -3.02 25.05
N PHE A 8 -19.85 -1.76 25.46
CA PHE A 8 -19.34 -0.57 24.76
C PHE A 8 -17.82 -0.40 24.88
N LEU A 9 -17.25 -0.73 26.04
CA LEU A 9 -15.79 -0.70 26.25
C LEU A 9 -15.07 -1.75 25.41
N LEU A 10 -15.68 -2.93 25.22
CA LEU A 10 -15.09 -3.97 24.36
C LEU A 10 -15.12 -3.58 22.88
N ALA A 11 -16.21 -2.97 22.42
CA ALA A 11 -16.37 -2.55 21.02
C ALA A 11 -15.39 -1.43 20.64
N THR A 12 -15.09 -0.51 21.55
CA THR A 12 -14.13 0.59 21.30
C THR A 12 -12.68 0.11 21.23
N PHE A 13 -12.33 -0.95 21.96
CA PHE A 13 -10.98 -1.55 21.88
C PHE A 13 -10.71 -2.25 20.54
N ILE A 14 -11.74 -2.83 19.92
CA ILE A 14 -11.62 -3.53 18.62
C ILE A 14 -11.34 -2.53 17.48
N VAL A 15 -11.86 -1.30 17.56
CA VAL A 15 -11.68 -0.28 16.50
C VAL A 15 -10.27 0.32 16.51
N MET A 16 -9.55 0.30 17.63
CA MET A 16 -8.15 0.78 17.69
C MET A 16 -7.12 -0.25 17.23
N ALA A 17 -7.53 -1.50 16.97
CA ALA A 17 -6.64 -2.57 16.50
C ALA A 17 -6.48 -2.60 14.97
N PHE A 18 -7.10 -1.68 14.23
CA PHE A 18 -6.87 -1.50 12.79
C PHE A 18 -5.53 -0.79 12.58
N THR A 19 -4.46 -1.56 12.76
CA THR A 19 -3.25 -1.62 11.95
C THR A 19 -2.90 -0.35 11.17
N TYR A 20 -2.05 0.47 11.78
CA TYR A 20 -1.24 1.44 11.05
C TYR A 20 -0.35 0.66 10.07
N LYS A 21 -0.76 0.60 8.81
CA LYS A 21 0.08 0.13 7.71
C LYS A 21 1.03 1.27 7.36
N GLU A 22 2.33 1.04 7.53
CA GLU A 22 3.34 2.06 7.27
C GLU A 22 3.54 2.14 5.75
N GLU A 23 3.17 3.28 5.17
CA GLU A 23 3.33 3.53 3.74
C GLU A 23 4.77 3.96 3.49
N ILE A 24 5.52 3.17 2.71
CA ILE A 24 6.87 3.52 2.30
C ILE A 24 6.83 3.89 0.82
N SER A 25 7.11 5.15 0.53
CA SER A 25 7.51 5.57 -0.82
C SER A 25 8.94 5.10 -1.04
N VAL A 26 9.13 4.15 -1.95
CA VAL A 26 10.47 3.75 -2.38
C VAL A 26 10.96 4.67 -3.51
N GLU A 27 12.27 4.66 -3.74
CA GLU A 27 12.87 5.41 -4.85
C GLU A 27 12.25 5.00 -6.20
N PRO A 28 12.11 5.93 -7.16
CA PRO A 28 11.55 5.64 -8.48
C PRO A 28 12.35 4.55 -9.20
N ILE A 29 11.65 3.52 -9.69
CA ILE A 29 12.26 2.43 -10.45
C ILE A 29 12.16 2.68 -11.95
N ARG A 30 13.15 2.18 -12.69
CA ARG A 30 13.20 2.34 -14.14
C ARG A 30 12.30 1.33 -14.85
N HIS A 31 11.42 1.82 -15.71
CA HIS A 31 10.51 1.05 -16.55
C HIS A 31 10.97 1.03 -18.03
N ILE A 32 10.68 -0.05 -18.77
CA ILE A 32 11.13 -0.21 -20.18
C ILE A 32 10.37 0.70 -21.16
N LYS A 33 9.11 1.02 -20.85
CA LYS A 33 8.23 1.83 -21.68
C LYS A 33 8.38 3.30 -21.35
N LYS A 34 8.28 4.16 -22.36
CA LYS A 34 8.12 5.61 -22.20
C LYS A 34 6.69 5.91 -21.70
N ASN A 35 6.55 6.73 -20.66
CA ASN A 35 5.28 7.05 -20.00
C ASN A 35 4.38 5.81 -19.74
N PRO A 36 4.82 4.87 -18.88
CA PRO A 36 4.00 3.72 -18.47
C PRO A 36 2.66 4.13 -17.87
N SER A 37 1.64 3.30 -18.09
CA SER A 37 0.36 3.46 -17.38
C SER A 37 0.51 3.09 -15.91
N GLU A 38 -0.43 3.56 -15.10
CA GLU A 38 -0.51 3.21 -13.67
C GLU A 38 -0.47 1.69 -13.47
N SER A 39 -1.25 0.93 -14.25
CA SER A 39 -1.28 -0.53 -14.20
C SER A 39 0.06 -1.20 -14.54
N GLU A 40 0.82 -0.65 -15.50
CA GLU A 40 2.15 -1.14 -15.86
C GLU A 40 3.14 -0.87 -14.72
N CYS A 41 3.07 0.32 -14.11
CA CYS A 41 3.87 0.66 -12.95
C CYS A 41 3.53 -0.24 -11.75
N VAL A 42 2.24 -0.46 -11.43
CA VAL A 42 1.84 -1.33 -10.31
C VAL A 42 2.42 -2.72 -10.46
N GLN A 43 2.30 -3.32 -11.65
CA GLN A 43 2.80 -4.66 -11.88
C GLN A 43 4.34 -4.71 -11.85
N HIS A 44 5.00 -3.67 -12.36
CA HIS A 44 6.46 -3.58 -12.31
C HIS A 44 6.99 -3.40 -10.87
N CYS A 45 6.34 -2.56 -10.07
CA CYS A 45 6.62 -2.37 -8.65
C CYS A 45 6.39 -3.68 -7.88
N ALA A 46 5.29 -4.38 -8.15
CA ALA A 46 4.99 -5.66 -7.50
C ALA A 46 6.09 -6.70 -7.79
N ASN A 47 6.48 -6.84 -9.06
CA ASN A 47 7.54 -7.77 -9.45
C ASN A 47 8.89 -7.44 -8.83
N SER A 48 9.19 -6.15 -8.62
CA SER A 48 10.49 -5.68 -8.12
C SER A 48 10.62 -5.76 -6.60
N PHE A 49 9.54 -5.45 -5.86
CA PHE A 49 9.60 -5.28 -4.41
C PHE A 49 8.81 -6.31 -3.61
N THR A 50 7.80 -6.95 -4.20
CA THR A 50 6.86 -7.83 -3.49
C THR A 50 6.79 -9.23 -4.09
N SER A 51 7.79 -9.60 -4.90
CA SER A 51 7.85 -10.88 -5.63
C SER A 51 6.63 -11.15 -6.52
N GLY A 52 6.00 -10.09 -7.03
CA GLY A 52 4.83 -10.13 -7.91
C GLY A 52 3.48 -9.95 -7.21
N ASP A 53 3.44 -9.73 -5.90
CA ASP A 53 2.21 -9.50 -5.15
C ASP A 53 1.73 -8.05 -5.26
N ALA A 54 0.79 -7.78 -6.16
CA ALA A 54 0.23 -6.46 -6.38
C ALA A 54 -0.61 -5.94 -5.19
N SER A 55 -1.08 -6.80 -4.28
CA SER A 55 -1.88 -6.37 -3.13
C SER A 55 -1.08 -5.55 -2.10
N LYS A 56 0.25 -5.66 -2.14
CA LYS A 56 1.20 -4.91 -1.32
C LYS A 56 1.60 -3.58 -1.94
N ILE A 57 1.19 -3.30 -3.18
CA ILE A 57 1.39 -2.01 -3.84
C ILE A 57 0.14 -1.16 -3.60
N GLN A 58 0.28 -0.12 -2.79
CA GLN A 58 -0.83 0.78 -2.50
C GLN A 58 -1.13 1.70 -3.67
N LYS A 59 -0.07 2.23 -4.29
CA LYS A 59 -0.13 3.13 -5.43
C LYS A 59 1.15 2.98 -6.24
N ALA A 60 1.05 3.06 -7.56
CA ALA A 60 2.23 3.23 -8.40
C ALA A 60 1.88 4.15 -9.56
N GLU A 61 2.70 5.16 -9.83
CA GLU A 61 2.42 6.15 -10.85
C GLU A 61 3.62 6.43 -11.73
N ASN A 62 3.38 6.97 -12.92
CA ASN A 62 4.47 7.47 -13.74
C ASN A 62 5.11 8.68 -13.05
N PHE A 63 6.41 8.59 -12.79
CA PHE A 63 7.17 9.71 -12.23
C PHE A 63 7.77 10.57 -13.35
N GLU A 64 8.43 9.90 -14.30
CA GLU A 64 9.04 10.50 -15.48
C GLU A 64 9.02 9.48 -16.62
N ASP A 65 9.35 9.89 -17.84
CA ASP A 65 9.60 8.98 -18.95
C ASP A 65 10.56 7.85 -18.51
N PHE A 66 10.12 6.60 -18.66
CA PHE A 66 10.85 5.41 -18.25
C PHE A 66 11.04 5.25 -16.73
N TYR A 67 10.26 5.94 -15.89
CA TYR A 67 10.28 5.78 -14.44
C TYR A 67 8.88 5.61 -13.84
N CYS A 68 8.79 4.75 -12.83
CA CYS A 68 7.61 4.54 -12.01
C CYS A 68 7.95 4.86 -10.55
N ASN A 69 7.12 5.64 -9.89
CA ASN A 69 7.16 5.78 -8.44
C ASN A 69 6.29 4.69 -7.80
N CYS A 70 6.78 4.02 -6.75
CA CYS A 70 6.05 2.94 -6.08
C CYS A 70 5.80 3.31 -4.61
N HIS A 71 4.56 3.12 -4.18
CA HIS A 71 4.14 3.24 -2.78
C HIS A 71 3.76 1.85 -2.28
N ILE A 72 4.54 1.33 -1.35
CA ILE A 72 4.46 -0.04 -0.87
C ILE A 72 3.95 -0.03 0.56
N ILE A 73 3.05 -0.97 0.86
CA ILE A 73 2.57 -1.23 2.20
C ILE A 73 3.59 -2.12 2.91
N VAL A 74 4.19 -1.65 3.99
CA VAL A 74 5.00 -2.48 4.88
C VAL A 74 4.20 -2.78 6.14
N GLU A 75 4.06 -4.07 6.45
CA GLU A 75 3.45 -4.61 7.68
C GLU A 75 4.53 -5.08 8.65
#